data_AF-T0ZWV7-F1
#
_entry.id   AF-T0ZWV7-F1
#
_cell.length_a   1.000
_cell.length_b   1.000
_cell.length_c   1.000
_cell.angle_alpha   90.00
_cell.angle_beta   90.00
_cell.angle_gamma   90.00
#
_symmetry.space_group_name_H-M   'P 1'
#
loop_
_entity.id
_entity.type
_entity.pdbx_description
1 polymer ?
#
loop_
_entity_poly.entity_id
_entity_poly.type
_entity_poly.pdbx_seq_one_letter_code
_entity_poly.pdbx_strand_id
1 'polypeptide(L)'
;MHIGKTLFAQLMDFLPWTTFQRIVCRYDGNRGVSTFTCAEQFRAMAFAQLTYRESLRDIEVCLSAQAEKLYHMGFRVPVKRSTLADANEKRDWRLFSDFAQVLIRQARPLYASDTLDIGDLDAMVYAMDSTTIDLCLALFDWAPFRSTKAAIKLHTVIDLHGSIPSFIHISDGKNARCQRARSSDLRA
;
A
#
# COMPACT_ATOMS: atom_id res chain seq x y z
N MET A 1 22.80 3.92 -14.29
CA MET A 1 22.64 4.19 -12.84
C MET A 1 23.08 5.63 -12.60
N HIS A 2 22.18 6.54 -12.20
CA HIS A 2 22.54 7.96 -12.02
C HIS A 2 23.40 8.12 -10.76
N ILE A 3 24.66 8.51 -10.95
CA ILE A 3 25.63 8.78 -9.88
C ILE A 3 25.12 10.00 -9.10
N GLY A 4 24.72 9.79 -7.83
CA GLY A 4 24.30 10.85 -6.91
C GLY A 4 22.84 10.77 -6.39
N LYS A 5 21.95 10.02 -7.06
CA LYS A 5 20.57 9.81 -6.58
C LYS A 5 20.43 8.42 -5.97
N THR A 6 19.81 8.32 -4.78
CA THR A 6 19.57 7.01 -4.14
C THR A 6 18.63 6.16 -5.00
N LEU A 7 18.79 4.84 -4.96
CA LEU A 7 17.87 3.91 -5.65
C LEU A 7 16.42 4.13 -5.21
N PHE A 8 16.21 4.39 -3.92
CA PHE A 8 14.88 4.73 -3.40
C PHE A 8 14.28 5.95 -4.08
N ALA A 9 15.05 7.04 -4.23
CA ALA A 9 14.56 8.24 -4.89
C ALA A 9 14.28 8.02 -6.38
N GLN A 10 15.04 7.15 -7.05
CA GLN A 10 14.76 6.75 -8.44
C GLN A 10 13.47 5.94 -8.55
N LEU A 11 13.24 4.98 -7.64
CA LEU A 11 11.99 4.22 -7.58
C LEU A 11 10.78 5.13 -7.33
N MET A 12 10.95 6.11 -6.46
CA MET A 12 9.90 7.10 -6.16
C MET A 12 9.58 8.00 -7.36
N ASP A 13 10.45 8.16 -8.36
CA ASP A 13 10.17 8.99 -9.54
C ASP A 13 9.10 8.39 -10.46
N PHE A 14 8.91 7.07 -10.43
CA PHE A 14 7.89 6.38 -11.23
C PHE A 14 6.47 6.62 -10.71
N LEU A 15 6.32 7.18 -9.51
CA LEU A 15 5.02 7.41 -8.90
C LEU A 15 4.37 8.70 -9.43
N PRO A 16 3.06 8.68 -9.74
CA PRO A 16 2.34 9.87 -10.23
C PRO A 16 2.05 10.85 -9.08
N TRP A 17 3.07 11.61 -8.66
CA TRP A 17 2.99 12.54 -7.53
C TRP A 17 1.92 13.63 -7.68
N THR A 18 1.66 14.07 -8.91
CA THR A 18 0.58 15.04 -9.20
C THR A 18 -0.79 14.45 -8.88
N THR A 19 -1.03 13.19 -9.25
CA THR A 19 -2.25 12.46 -8.89
C THR A 19 -2.32 12.23 -7.38
N PHE A 20 -1.21 11.85 -6.75
CA PHE A 20 -1.14 11.69 -5.30
C PHE A 20 -1.56 12.99 -4.58
N GLN A 21 -1.01 14.13 -4.97
CA GLN A 21 -1.34 15.43 -4.39
C GLN A 21 -2.84 15.77 -4.57
N ARG A 22 -3.42 15.49 -5.74
CA ARG A 22 -4.87 15.69 -5.96
C ARG A 22 -5.71 14.84 -5.01
N ILE A 23 -5.33 13.59 -4.75
CA ILE A 23 -6.01 12.72 -3.79
C ILE A 23 -5.84 13.27 -2.37
N VAL A 24 -4.63 13.68 -1.98
CA VAL A 24 -4.38 14.28 -0.67
C VAL A 24 -5.26 15.52 -0.44
N CYS A 25 -5.41 16.39 -1.45
CA CYS A 25 -6.28 17.55 -1.38
C CYS A 25 -7.76 17.17 -1.27
N ARG A 26 -8.22 16.13 -1.98
CA ARG A 26 -9.60 15.64 -1.93
C ARG A 26 -10.01 15.21 -0.51
N TYR A 27 -9.11 14.54 0.21
CA TYR A 27 -9.35 14.04 1.56
C TYR A 27 -8.90 15.01 2.66
N ASP A 28 -8.45 16.22 2.31
CA ASP A 28 -7.86 17.18 3.26
C ASP A 28 -6.75 16.54 4.12
N GLY A 29 -5.97 15.60 3.54
CA GLY A 29 -5.08 14.72 4.31
C GLY A 29 -3.90 15.42 5.01
N ASN A 30 -3.59 16.65 4.59
CA ASN A 30 -2.58 17.51 5.19
C ASN A 30 -3.18 18.59 6.10
N ARG A 31 -4.47 18.56 6.43
CA ARG A 31 -5.09 19.54 7.32
C ARG A 31 -4.40 19.56 8.68
N GLY A 32 -3.93 20.74 9.10
CA GLY A 32 -3.26 20.89 10.40
C GLY A 32 -1.87 20.23 10.48
N VAL A 33 -1.30 19.78 9.36
CA VAL A 33 0.03 19.18 9.30
C VAL A 33 1.07 20.27 9.04
N SER A 34 2.06 20.39 9.93
CA SER A 34 3.11 21.41 9.82
C SER A 34 4.41 20.88 9.19
N THR A 35 4.87 19.69 9.57
CA THR A 35 6.23 19.23 9.25
C THR A 35 6.32 17.89 8.53
N PHE A 36 5.35 16.99 8.71
CA PHE A 36 5.41 15.64 8.17
C PHE A 36 4.20 15.37 7.31
N THR A 37 4.29 15.58 6.00
CA THR A 37 3.17 15.52 5.03
C THR A 37 2.71 14.08 4.72
N CYS A 38 1.56 13.91 4.06
CA CYS A 38 1.10 12.61 3.52
C CYS A 38 2.13 12.01 2.55
N ALA A 39 2.84 12.84 1.78
CA ALA A 39 3.85 12.37 0.85
C ALA A 39 5.09 11.83 1.59
N GLU A 40 5.50 12.46 2.70
CA GLU A 40 6.60 11.96 3.52
C GLU A 40 6.23 10.68 4.28
N GLN A 41 4.99 10.58 4.79
CA GLN A 41 4.51 9.31 5.34
C GLN A 41 4.48 8.21 4.30
N PHE A 42 3.97 8.49 3.09
CA PHE A 42 3.99 7.51 2.00
C PHE A 42 5.42 7.03 1.72
N ARG A 43 6.38 7.94 1.61
CA ARG A 43 7.80 7.59 1.40
C ARG A 43 8.35 6.76 2.55
N ALA A 44 8.05 7.10 3.80
CA ALA A 44 8.51 6.34 4.97
C ALA A 44 7.96 4.90 4.95
N MET A 45 6.67 4.73 4.65
CA MET A 45 6.04 3.42 4.57
C MET A 45 6.53 2.63 3.35
N ALA A 46 6.70 3.26 2.20
CA ALA A 46 7.27 2.62 1.01
C ALA A 46 8.72 2.17 1.25
N PHE A 47 9.52 3.00 1.92
CA PHE A 47 10.89 2.64 2.33
C PHE A 47 10.89 1.42 3.24
N ALA A 48 9.97 1.38 4.21
CA ALA A 48 9.82 0.24 5.11
C ALA A 48 9.52 -1.06 4.35
N GLN A 49 8.60 -1.02 3.40
CA GLN A 49 8.23 -2.20 2.60
C GLN A 49 9.40 -2.66 1.70
N LEU A 50 10.05 -1.72 0.99
CA LEU A 50 11.16 -2.05 0.09
C LEU A 50 12.41 -2.57 0.79
N THR A 51 12.59 -2.21 2.07
CA THR A 51 13.74 -2.63 2.86
C THR A 51 13.38 -3.69 3.90
N TYR A 52 12.17 -4.25 3.86
CA TYR A 52 11.67 -5.27 4.78
C TYR A 52 11.80 -4.91 6.26
N ARG A 53 11.44 -3.66 6.62
CA ARG A 53 11.43 -3.21 8.03
C ARG A 53 10.20 -3.71 8.75
N GLU A 54 10.39 -4.31 9.92
CA GLU A 54 9.32 -4.97 10.68
C GLU A 54 8.68 -4.07 11.74
N SER A 55 9.27 -2.91 12.07
CA SER A 55 8.73 -2.03 13.11
C SER A 55 8.94 -0.54 12.84
N LEU A 56 8.08 0.31 13.40
CA LEU A 56 8.22 1.77 13.32
C LEU A 56 9.55 2.27 13.92
N ARG A 57 10.06 1.58 14.95
CA ARG A 57 11.36 1.90 15.55
C ARG A 57 12.50 1.56 14.60
N ASP A 58 12.43 0.42 13.91
CA ASP A 58 13.43 0.02 12.93
C ASP A 58 13.47 0.97 11.73
N ILE A 59 12.30 1.42 11.26
CA ILE A 59 12.19 2.47 10.22
C ILE A 59 12.90 3.76 10.66
N GLU A 60 12.61 4.25 11.87
CA GLU A 60 13.23 5.46 12.43
C GLU A 60 14.75 5.31 12.53
N VAL A 61 15.25 4.21 13.08
CA VAL A 61 16.69 3.95 13.24
C VAL A 61 17.39 3.90 11.90
N CYS A 62 16.84 3.16 10.92
CA CYS A 62 17.42 3.06 9.59
C CYS A 62 17.44 4.41 8.84
N LEU A 63 16.37 5.19 8.92
CA LEU A 63 16.31 6.51 8.30
C LEU A 63 17.24 7.52 9.00
N SER A 64 17.33 7.45 10.33
CA SER A 64 18.20 8.33 11.12
C SER A 64 19.69 8.02 10.90
N ALA A 65 20.06 6.76 10.73
CA ALA A 65 21.42 6.35 10.40
C ALA A 65 21.92 6.94 9.06
N GLN A 66 21.00 7.27 8.16
CA GLN A 66 21.29 7.85 6.87
C GLN A 66 20.81 9.31 6.74
N ALA A 67 20.90 10.08 7.83
CA ALA A 67 20.44 11.46 7.92
C ALA A 67 20.90 12.34 6.74
N GLU A 68 22.15 12.20 6.29
CA GLU A 68 22.73 12.96 5.18
C GLU A 68 22.01 12.76 3.84
N LYS A 69 21.38 11.60 3.61
CA LYS A 69 20.69 11.29 2.34
C LYS A 69 19.18 11.49 2.43
N LEU A 70 18.63 11.84 3.59
CA LEU A 70 17.19 12.02 3.79
C LEU A 70 16.59 13.06 2.85
N TYR A 71 17.30 14.18 2.65
CA TYR A 71 16.86 15.22 1.74
C TYR A 71 16.72 14.70 0.30
N HIS A 72 17.71 13.95 -0.18
CA HIS A 72 17.69 13.34 -1.51
C HIS A 72 16.65 12.22 -1.65
N MET A 73 16.23 11.61 -0.53
CA MET A 73 15.13 10.65 -0.48
C MET A 73 13.75 11.32 -0.42
N GLY A 74 13.67 12.65 -0.35
CA GLY A 74 12.43 13.40 -0.34
C GLY A 74 11.83 13.64 1.05
N PHE A 75 12.63 13.53 2.10
CA PHE A 75 12.25 13.89 3.47
C PHE A 75 12.82 15.27 3.83
N ARG A 76 11.97 16.17 4.32
CA ARG A 76 12.40 17.50 4.79
C ARG A 76 12.80 17.50 6.25
N VAL A 77 12.22 16.60 7.03
CA VAL A 77 12.40 16.47 8.46
C VAL A 77 12.73 15.01 8.80
N PRO A 78 13.58 14.73 9.80
CA PRO A 78 13.80 13.38 10.28
C PRO A 78 12.50 12.69 10.69
N VAL A 79 12.34 11.44 10.27
CA VAL A 79 11.14 10.64 10.57
C VAL A 79 11.26 10.07 11.97
N LYS A 80 10.53 10.67 12.92
CA LYS A 80 10.44 10.18 14.30
C LYS A 80 9.37 9.10 14.44
N ARG A 81 9.59 8.11 15.30
CA ARG A 81 8.61 7.02 15.55
C ARG A 81 7.26 7.54 16.01
N SER A 82 7.24 8.52 16.93
CA SER A 82 5.99 9.10 17.44
C SER A 82 5.20 9.81 16.34
N THR A 83 5.87 10.63 15.54
CA THR A 83 5.25 11.34 14.41
C THR A 83 4.70 10.37 13.36
N LEU A 84 5.43 9.28 13.07
CA LEU A 84 4.97 8.26 12.13
C LEU A 84 3.76 7.48 12.69
N ALA A 85 3.77 7.14 13.98
CA ALA A 85 2.64 6.49 14.65
C ALA A 85 1.38 7.38 14.63
N ASP A 86 1.52 8.65 15.04
CA ASP A 86 0.42 9.62 15.04
C ASP A 86 -0.17 9.81 13.63
N ALA A 87 0.70 9.85 12.61
CA ALA A 87 0.28 9.99 11.22
C ALA A 87 -0.47 8.75 10.71
N ASN A 88 -0.06 7.55 11.14
CA ASN A 88 -0.75 6.30 10.79
C ASN A 88 -2.12 6.19 11.45
N GLU A 89 -2.28 6.73 12.66
CA GLU A 89 -3.55 6.69 13.39
C GLU A 89 -4.56 7.73 12.88
N LYS A 90 -4.11 8.95 12.62
CA LYS A 90 -5.00 10.09 12.36
C LYS A 90 -5.43 10.24 10.90
N ARG A 91 -4.64 9.72 9.95
CA ARG A 91 -4.88 9.97 8.52
C ARG A 91 -5.88 9.01 7.94
N ASP A 92 -6.74 9.54 7.07
CA ASP A 92 -7.71 8.73 6.35
C ASP A 92 -6.99 7.72 5.44
N TRP A 93 -7.20 6.44 5.71
CA TRP A 93 -6.65 5.32 4.95
C TRP A 93 -7.14 5.30 3.50
N ARG A 94 -8.31 5.90 3.22
CA ARG A 94 -8.91 5.96 1.87
C ARG A 94 -8.01 6.68 0.87
N LEU A 95 -7.20 7.63 1.34
CA LEU A 95 -6.18 8.32 0.54
C LEU A 95 -5.21 7.31 -0.09
N PHE A 96 -4.69 6.39 0.71
CA PHE A 96 -3.75 5.37 0.24
C PHE A 96 -4.44 4.29 -0.58
N SER A 97 -5.69 3.94 -0.24
CA SER A 97 -6.51 3.03 -1.04
C SER A 97 -6.74 3.55 -2.46
N ASP A 98 -7.19 4.81 -2.61
CA ASP A 98 -7.41 5.45 -3.90
C ASP A 98 -6.12 5.51 -4.72
N PHE A 99 -5.00 5.81 -4.05
CA PHE A 99 -3.71 5.85 -4.71
C PHE A 99 -3.25 4.46 -5.18
N ALA A 100 -3.45 3.41 -4.37
CA ALA A 100 -3.17 2.04 -4.78
C ALA A 100 -3.97 1.65 -6.04
N GLN A 101 -5.24 2.04 -6.14
CA GLN A 101 -6.06 1.81 -7.33
C GLN A 101 -5.54 2.55 -8.57
N VAL A 102 -4.94 3.74 -8.41
CA VAL A 102 -4.24 4.43 -9.51
C VAL A 102 -3.01 3.63 -9.95
N LEU A 103 -2.19 3.16 -9.02
CA LEU A 103 -0.98 2.40 -9.32
C LEU A 103 -1.30 1.06 -9.99
N ILE A 104 -2.32 0.34 -9.51
CA ILE A 104 -2.79 -0.91 -10.13
C ILE A 104 -3.18 -0.66 -11.59
N ARG A 105 -3.99 0.38 -11.86
CA ARG A 105 -4.40 0.72 -13.23
C ARG A 105 -3.23 1.11 -14.13
N GLN A 106 -2.19 1.73 -13.59
CA GLN A 106 -0.98 2.05 -14.35
C GLN A 106 -0.11 0.83 -14.60
N ALA A 107 -0.02 -0.09 -13.64
CA ALA A 107 0.82 -1.28 -13.74
C ALA A 107 0.24 -2.32 -14.69
N ARG A 108 -1.08 -2.57 -14.66
CA ARG A 108 -1.72 -3.64 -15.46
C ARG A 108 -1.35 -3.62 -16.96
N PRO A 109 -1.40 -2.48 -17.68
CA PRO A 109 -1.02 -2.44 -19.09
C PRO A 109 0.45 -2.80 -19.37
N LEU A 110 1.34 -2.59 -18.40
CA LEU A 110 2.78 -2.86 -18.56
C LEU A 110 3.09 -4.36 -18.65
N TYR A 111 2.21 -5.21 -18.12
CA TYR A 111 2.36 -6.66 -18.08
C TYR A 111 1.34 -7.38 -18.99
N ALA A 112 0.56 -6.64 -19.76
CA ALA A 112 -0.49 -7.21 -20.61
C ALA A 112 0.06 -8.07 -21.75
N SER A 113 1.31 -7.84 -22.16
CA SER A 113 2.01 -8.61 -23.19
C SER A 113 2.85 -9.76 -22.64
N ASP A 114 2.94 -9.92 -21.32
CA ASP A 114 3.75 -10.98 -20.72
C ASP A 114 3.04 -12.31 -20.89
N THR A 115 3.77 -13.29 -21.45
CA THR A 115 3.25 -14.63 -21.69
C THR A 115 3.03 -15.36 -20.37
N LEU A 116 1.82 -15.84 -20.13
CA LEU A 116 1.55 -16.79 -19.07
C LEU A 116 2.28 -18.11 -19.38
N ASP A 117 3.09 -18.61 -18.44
CA ASP A 117 3.74 -19.93 -18.54
C ASP A 117 2.74 -21.09 -18.29
N ILE A 118 1.45 -20.86 -18.58
CA ILE A 118 0.32 -21.77 -18.33
C ILE A 118 -0.36 -22.09 -19.67
N GLY A 119 0.41 -22.64 -20.62
CA GLY A 119 -0.07 -23.08 -21.93
C GLY A 119 -0.62 -21.96 -22.84
N ASP A 120 -1.10 -22.34 -24.04
CA ASP A 120 -1.69 -21.45 -25.05
C ASP A 120 -3.08 -20.90 -24.63
N LEU A 121 -3.20 -20.35 -23.42
CA LEU A 121 -4.38 -19.58 -23.02
C LEU A 121 -4.21 -18.13 -23.45
N ASP A 122 -4.88 -17.78 -24.53
CA ASP A 122 -5.00 -16.41 -25.06
C ASP A 122 -5.97 -15.52 -24.24
N ALA A 123 -6.50 -16.04 -23.12
CA ALA A 123 -7.52 -15.40 -22.29
C ALA A 123 -6.95 -14.89 -20.97
N MET A 124 -7.41 -13.72 -20.52
CA MET A 124 -7.07 -13.13 -19.23
C MET A 124 -7.49 -14.04 -18.07
N VAL A 125 -6.54 -14.72 -17.43
CA VAL A 125 -6.80 -15.61 -16.30
C VAL A 125 -6.69 -14.84 -14.98
N TYR A 126 -7.80 -14.81 -14.24
CA TYR A 126 -7.85 -14.22 -12.91
C TYR A 126 -7.84 -15.30 -11.82
N ALA A 127 -6.93 -15.20 -10.87
CA ALA A 127 -6.92 -16.02 -9.67
C ALA A 127 -7.57 -15.26 -8.51
N MET A 128 -8.48 -15.92 -7.79
CA MET A 128 -9.09 -15.36 -6.57
C MET A 128 -8.48 -16.02 -5.34
N ASP A 129 -7.81 -15.24 -4.51
CA ASP A 129 -7.33 -15.68 -3.20
C ASP A 129 -7.96 -14.90 -2.05
N SER A 130 -8.01 -15.53 -0.88
CA SER A 130 -8.37 -14.86 0.37
C SER A 130 -7.34 -15.19 1.43
N THR A 131 -6.66 -14.16 1.93
CA THR A 131 -5.71 -14.28 3.05
C THR A 131 -6.35 -13.74 4.33
N THR A 132 -6.18 -14.46 5.44
CA THR A 132 -6.64 -13.99 6.77
C THR A 132 -5.47 -13.34 7.49
N ILE A 133 -5.66 -12.10 7.92
CA ILE A 133 -4.66 -11.34 8.68
C ILE A 133 -5.12 -11.31 10.14
N ASP A 134 -4.36 -11.97 11.01
CA ASP A 134 -4.61 -11.98 12.45
C ASP A 134 -4.31 -10.60 13.03
N LEU A 135 -5.23 -10.08 13.84
CA LEU A 135 -5.14 -8.80 14.52
C LEU A 135 -5.21 -8.99 16.04
N CYS A 136 -4.65 -8.03 16.78
CA CYS A 136 -4.77 -8.00 18.23
C CYS A 136 -6.16 -7.48 18.62
N LEU A 137 -6.97 -8.30 19.31
CA LEU A 137 -8.32 -7.91 19.73
C LEU A 137 -8.33 -6.68 20.65
N ALA A 138 -7.28 -6.48 21.45
CA ALA A 138 -7.16 -5.31 22.33
C ALA A 138 -6.95 -3.99 21.58
N LEU A 139 -6.43 -4.04 20.36
CA LEU A 139 -6.18 -2.87 19.51
C LEU A 139 -7.24 -2.71 18.41
N PHE A 140 -7.88 -3.81 18.01
CA PHE A 140 -8.83 -3.87 16.89
C PHE A 140 -10.11 -4.58 17.33
N ASP A 141 -10.86 -3.96 18.23
CA ASP A 141 -12.13 -4.47 18.76
C ASP A 141 -13.26 -4.53 17.73
N TRP A 142 -13.16 -3.72 16.67
CA TRP A 142 -14.11 -3.64 15.57
C TRP A 142 -14.06 -4.84 14.59
N ALA A 143 -13.07 -5.75 14.70
CA ALA A 143 -12.91 -6.90 13.80
C ALA A 143 -12.91 -8.27 14.54
N PRO A 144 -13.96 -8.64 15.29
CA PRO A 144 -13.95 -9.83 16.15
C PRO A 144 -14.07 -11.12 15.34
N PHE A 145 -13.02 -11.96 15.34
CA PHE A 145 -13.01 -13.24 14.64
C PHE A 145 -13.36 -14.43 15.56
N ARG A 146 -12.75 -14.50 16.75
CA ARG A 146 -13.05 -15.46 17.83
C ARG A 146 -13.13 -14.76 19.19
N SER A 147 -13.46 -15.50 20.25
CA SER A 147 -13.57 -14.98 21.62
C SER A 147 -12.37 -14.15 22.08
N THR A 148 -11.16 -14.54 21.67
CA THR A 148 -9.90 -13.88 22.05
C THR A 148 -9.08 -13.36 20.87
N LYS A 149 -9.60 -13.43 19.63
CA LYS A 149 -8.86 -13.04 18.42
C LYS A 149 -9.66 -12.11 17.54
N ALA A 150 -9.02 -11.04 17.07
CA ALA A 150 -9.50 -10.24 15.97
C ALA A 150 -8.83 -10.71 14.67
N ALA A 151 -9.52 -10.63 13.54
CA ALA A 151 -8.93 -10.89 12.24
C ALA A 151 -9.73 -10.22 11.13
N ILE A 152 -9.03 -9.81 10.08
CA ILE A 152 -9.64 -9.39 8.82
C ILE A 152 -9.32 -10.39 7.72
N LYS A 153 -10.20 -10.47 6.73
CA LYS A 153 -9.95 -11.21 5.49
C LYS A 153 -9.72 -10.24 4.35
N LEU A 154 -8.59 -10.41 3.68
CA LEU A 154 -8.24 -9.73 2.45
C LEU A 154 -8.59 -10.66 1.29
N HIS A 155 -9.59 -10.28 0.51
CA HIS A 155 -9.95 -10.96 -0.74
C HIS A 155 -9.26 -10.23 -1.88
N THR A 156 -8.46 -10.96 -2.64
CA THR A 156 -7.72 -10.42 -3.78
C THR A 156 -8.06 -11.19 -5.04
N VAL A 157 -8.33 -10.47 -6.11
CA VAL A 157 -8.33 -11.03 -7.46
C VAL A 157 -7.04 -10.59 -8.10
N ILE A 158 -6.24 -11.52 -8.58
CA ILE A 158 -4.92 -11.31 -9.14
C ILE A 158 -4.97 -11.66 -10.63
N ASP A 159 -4.47 -10.76 -11.45
CA ASP A 159 -4.23 -10.98 -12.86
C ASP A 159 -2.95 -11.82 -13.00
N LEU A 160 -3.07 -13.05 -13.51
CA LEU A 160 -1.96 -14.00 -13.48
C LEU A 160 -0.82 -13.62 -14.45
N HIS A 161 -1.06 -12.79 -15.46
CA HIS A 161 0.00 -12.34 -16.38
C HIS A 161 1.08 -11.52 -15.65
N GLY A 162 0.67 -10.58 -14.80
CA GLY A 162 1.58 -9.68 -14.09
C GLY A 162 1.72 -9.98 -12.59
N SER A 163 0.97 -10.95 -12.05
CA SER A 163 0.76 -11.10 -10.60
C SER A 163 0.30 -9.79 -9.93
N ILE A 164 -0.46 -8.97 -10.67
CA ILE A 164 -0.96 -7.68 -10.18
C ILE A 164 -2.38 -7.87 -9.66
N PRO A 165 -2.70 -7.42 -8.43
CA PRO A 165 -4.07 -7.45 -7.94
C PRO A 165 -4.95 -6.52 -8.78
N SER A 166 -6.02 -7.05 -9.36
CA SER A 166 -7.05 -6.29 -10.07
C SER A 166 -8.16 -5.80 -9.14
N PHE A 167 -8.41 -6.53 -8.06
CA PHE A 167 -9.41 -6.18 -7.06
C PHE A 167 -8.94 -6.57 -5.66
N ILE A 168 -9.17 -5.68 -4.70
CA ILE A 168 -8.84 -5.89 -3.29
C ILE A 168 -10.06 -5.49 -2.46
N HIS A 169 -10.55 -6.41 -1.64
CA HIS A 169 -11.66 -6.16 -0.73
C HIS A 169 -11.34 -6.68 0.66
N ILE A 170 -11.44 -5.78 1.65
CA ILE A 170 -11.25 -6.11 3.06
C ILE A 170 -12.63 -6.40 3.68
N SER A 171 -12.75 -7.55 4.32
CA SER A 171 -13.95 -7.95 5.05
C SER A 171 -13.60 -8.40 6.47
N ASP A 172 -14.62 -8.51 7.32
CA ASP A 172 -14.51 -9.24 8.58
C ASP A 172 -13.98 -10.68 8.31
N GLY A 173 -13.11 -11.17 9.20
CA GLY A 173 -12.54 -12.52 9.16
C GLY A 173 -13.57 -13.64 9.13
N LYS A 174 -14.81 -13.41 9.59
CA LYS A 174 -15.89 -14.43 9.56
C LYS A 174 -16.48 -14.68 8.17
N ASN A 175 -16.27 -13.80 7.20
CA ASN A 175 -16.89 -13.93 5.88
C ASN A 175 -16.25 -15.07 5.06
N ALA A 176 -17.09 -15.85 4.36
CA ALA A 176 -16.67 -16.94 3.49
C ALA A 176 -16.13 -16.43 2.13
N ARG A 177 -15.24 -17.21 1.51
CA ARG A 177 -14.45 -16.88 0.30
C ARG A 177 -15.30 -16.51 -0.94
N CYS A 178 -16.55 -16.99 -1.04
CA CYS A 178 -17.28 -17.07 -2.32
C CYS A 178 -18.46 -16.09 -2.51
N GLN A 179 -18.78 -15.20 -1.56
CA GLN A 179 -20.08 -14.50 -1.61
C GLN A 179 -20.12 -13.14 -2.34
N ARG A 180 -18.99 -12.46 -2.57
CA ARG A 180 -19.00 -11.06 -3.07
C ARG A 180 -18.28 -10.75 -4.37
N ALA A 181 -17.49 -11.67 -4.93
CA ALA A 181 -16.85 -11.45 -6.25
C ALA A 181 -17.85 -11.41 -7.42
N ARG A 182 -19.13 -11.78 -7.20
CA ARG A 182 -20.18 -11.74 -8.22
C ARG A 182 -20.89 -10.38 -8.36
N SER A 183 -20.72 -9.44 -7.43
CA SER A 183 -21.55 -8.22 -7.39
C SER A 183 -20.85 -6.94 -7.86
N SER A 184 -19.57 -7.00 -8.21
CA SER A 184 -18.84 -5.86 -8.77
C SER A 184 -18.49 -6.18 -10.22
N ASP A 185 -19.08 -5.41 -11.13
CA ASP A 185 -18.87 -5.43 -12.57
C ASP A 185 -17.41 -5.75 -12.97
N LEU A 186 -17.17 -6.99 -13.36
CA LEU A 186 -16.04 -7.42 -14.19
C LEU A 186 -16.26 -7.05 -15.68
N ARG A 187 -17.06 -6.01 -15.94
CA ARG A 187 -17.26 -5.42 -17.27
C ARG A 187 -16.43 -4.14 -17.38
N ALA A 188 -15.14 -4.33 -17.61
CA ALA A 188 -14.26 -3.34 -18.22
C ALA A 188 -13.17 -4.08 -19.00
#